data_AF-J2WGP4-F1
#
_entry.id   AF-J2WGP4-F1
#
_cell.length_a   1.000
_cell.length_b   1.000
_cell.length_c   1.000
_cell.angle_alpha   90.00
_cell.angle_beta   90.00
_cell.angle_gamma   90.00
#
_symmetry.space_group_name_H-M   'P 1'
#
loop_
_entity.id
_entity.type
_entity.pdbx_description
1 polymer ?
#
loop_
_entity_poly.entity_id
_entity_poly.type
_entity_poly.pdbx_seq_one_letter_code
_entity_poly.pdbx_strand_id
1 'polypeptide(L)'
;MPNKGTKVYCPNCRKFTICRALSPTKAGKPKAQRWYKTDHRDISWFRRARACSSCESLFLTAEIDERILEELIALRTNLAKKNLAIVGHVRSTRPWLVRTEDVPRELAEEFIRRTAWWHTHSSGSPVRAPKHSDRIYRSHHGWTIDFGANSFLVGKAISRCSIEINKFIDGSISGNLQEIVDLKKKLIMHIRGAVANNNQDEYAGYYSLTGPDMMFGAQSIDVEDGANFIIQKSGINELICP
;
A
#
# COMPACT_ATOMS: atom_id res chain seq x y z
N MET A 1 -29.42 38.13 7.39
CA MET A 1 -28.01 38.53 7.24
C MET A 1 -27.32 37.52 6.32
N PRO A 2 -26.66 37.95 5.24
CA PRO A 2 -25.97 37.02 4.34
C PRO A 2 -24.86 36.29 5.11
N ASN A 3 -24.77 34.97 4.92
CA ASN A 3 -23.79 34.11 5.56
C ASN A 3 -22.36 34.65 5.30
N LYS A 4 -21.71 35.20 6.35
CA LYS A 4 -20.34 35.75 6.31
C LYS A 4 -19.28 34.64 6.17
N GLY A 5 -19.35 33.86 5.09
CA GLY A 5 -18.40 32.79 4.78
C GLY A 5 -17.76 32.97 3.41
N THR A 6 -16.59 32.37 3.23
CA THR A 6 -15.90 32.30 1.93
C THR A 6 -16.20 30.94 1.30
N LYS A 7 -16.36 30.88 -0.03
CA LYS A 7 -16.44 29.59 -0.74
C LYS A 7 -15.04 28.96 -0.78
N VAL A 8 -14.87 27.81 -0.14
CA VAL A 8 -13.59 27.09 -0.02
C VAL A 8 -13.83 25.59 -0.11
N TYR A 9 -12.82 24.82 -0.53
CA TYR A 9 -12.91 23.36 -0.55
C TYR A 9 -12.96 22.81 0.87
N CYS A 10 -14.01 22.05 1.21
CA CYS A 10 -14.10 21.35 2.48
C CYS A 10 -13.54 19.93 2.35
N PRO A 11 -12.52 19.53 3.11
CA PRO A 11 -11.90 18.20 3.01
C PRO A 11 -12.86 17.07 3.43
N ASN A 12 -13.80 17.35 4.33
CA ASN A 12 -14.79 16.36 4.76
C ASN A 12 -15.92 16.17 3.73
N CYS A 13 -16.45 17.27 3.15
CA CYS A 13 -17.49 17.18 2.11
C CYS A 13 -16.94 16.86 0.71
N ARG A 14 -15.63 17.01 0.51
CA ARG A 14 -14.94 16.87 -0.78
C ARG A 14 -15.48 17.76 -1.91
N LYS A 15 -16.01 18.95 -1.57
CA LYS A 15 -16.55 19.92 -2.53
C LYS A 15 -16.35 21.36 -2.03
N PHE A 16 -16.43 22.32 -2.97
CA PHE A 16 -16.46 23.73 -2.62
C PHE A 16 -17.79 24.08 -1.91
N THR A 17 -17.68 24.64 -0.71
CA THR A 17 -18.82 25.06 0.10
C THR A 17 -18.51 26.35 0.84
N ILE A 18 -19.52 26.99 1.42
CA ILE A 18 -19.34 28.18 2.25
C ILE A 18 -18.75 27.74 3.59
N CYS A 19 -17.63 28.34 3.98
CA CYS A 19 -17.00 28.11 5.29
C CYS A 19 -16.78 29.42 6.03
N ARG A 20 -17.13 29.45 7.31
CA ARG A 20 -16.86 30.59 8.20
C ARG A 20 -15.39 30.58 8.64
N ALA A 21 -14.77 31.77 8.67
CA ALA A 21 -13.44 31.94 9.23
C ALA A 21 -13.49 31.95 10.76
N LEU A 22 -12.55 31.26 11.40
CA LEU A 22 -12.40 31.16 12.85
C LEU A 22 -10.96 31.44 13.25
N SER A 23 -10.75 31.79 14.52
CA SER A 23 -9.40 31.83 15.10
C SER A 23 -8.77 30.43 15.07
N PRO A 24 -7.48 30.29 14.69
CA PRO A 24 -6.75 29.02 14.76
C PRO A 24 -6.85 28.31 16.12
N THR A 25 -7.02 29.07 17.21
CA THR A 25 -7.20 28.53 18.56
C THR A 25 -8.45 27.66 18.70
N LYS A 26 -9.52 27.91 17.93
CA LYS A 26 -10.71 27.05 17.91
C LYS A 26 -10.46 25.67 17.28
N ALA A 27 -9.36 25.53 16.55
CA ALA A 27 -8.88 24.25 16.01
C ALA A 27 -7.70 23.69 16.82
N GLY A 28 -7.49 24.16 18.06
CA GLY A 28 -6.42 23.69 18.94
C GLY A 28 -5.01 24.10 18.49
N LYS A 29 -4.86 25.14 17.65
CA LYS A 29 -3.55 25.60 17.18
C LYS A 29 -3.17 26.98 17.74
N PRO A 30 -1.86 27.28 17.86
CA PRO A 30 -1.39 28.57 18.36
C PRO A 30 -1.91 29.77 17.55
N LYS A 31 -2.11 30.89 18.24
CA LYS A 31 -2.51 32.18 17.67
C LYS A 31 -1.30 32.84 16.98
N ALA A 32 -0.90 32.32 15.83
CA ALA A 32 0.04 33.00 14.95
C ALA A 32 -0.57 33.09 13.54
N GLN A 33 -0.56 34.30 13.00
CA GLN A 33 -1.22 34.60 11.73
C GLN A 33 -0.33 34.22 10.55
N ARG A 34 0.99 34.47 10.63
CA ARG A 34 1.99 34.15 9.59
C ARG A 34 2.95 33.07 10.09
N TRP A 35 3.21 32.09 9.24
CA TRP A 35 4.12 30.97 9.48
C TRP A 35 5.10 30.85 8.31
N TYR A 36 6.25 30.25 8.56
CA TYR A 36 7.24 29.90 7.55
C TYR A 36 7.96 28.61 7.97
N LYS A 37 8.60 27.92 7.02
CA LYS A 37 9.48 26.78 7.31
C LYS A 37 10.90 27.31 7.53
N THR A 38 11.60 26.82 8.56
CA THR A 38 12.98 27.25 8.86
C THR A 38 13.95 26.88 7.75
N ASP A 39 13.72 25.72 7.15
CA ASP A 39 14.61 25.12 6.15
C ASP A 39 14.26 25.60 4.72
N HIS A 40 13.11 26.26 4.55
CA HIS A 40 12.60 26.82 3.30
C HIS A 40 11.94 28.17 3.58
N ARG A 41 12.79 29.20 3.77
CA ARG A 41 12.36 30.53 4.26
C ARG A 41 11.49 31.30 3.26
N ASP A 42 11.63 30.98 1.98
CA ASP A 42 10.82 31.47 0.87
C ASP A 42 9.36 30.99 0.95
N ILE A 43 9.10 29.87 1.64
CA ILE A 43 7.75 29.35 1.85
C ILE A 43 7.17 29.94 3.13
N SER A 44 6.34 30.98 2.98
CA SER A 44 5.55 31.58 4.07
C SER A 44 4.05 31.54 3.76
N TRP A 45 3.22 31.41 4.81
CA TRP A 45 1.77 31.33 4.65
C TRP A 45 1.00 31.97 5.80
N PHE A 46 -0.22 32.41 5.51
CA PHE A 46 -1.19 32.82 6.54
C PHE A 46 -2.10 31.66 6.90
N ARG A 47 -2.16 31.29 8.19
CA ARG A 47 -3.00 30.19 8.66
C ARG A 47 -4.36 30.70 9.14
N ARG A 48 -5.44 30.08 8.68
CA ARG A 48 -6.80 30.34 9.19
C ARG A 48 -7.49 29.04 9.58
N ALA A 49 -8.29 29.06 10.64
CA ALA A 49 -9.25 27.98 10.88
C ALA A 49 -10.53 28.26 10.10
N ARG A 50 -11.15 27.21 9.58
CA ARG A 50 -12.41 27.24 8.85
C ARG A 50 -13.37 26.22 9.46
N ALA A 51 -14.65 26.55 9.51
CA ALA A 51 -15.72 25.59 9.80
C ALA A 51 -16.64 25.52 8.58
N CYS A 52 -16.88 24.30 8.10
CA CYS A 52 -17.79 24.03 7.00
C CYS A 52 -19.24 24.34 7.41
N SER A 53 -19.99 25.11 6.61
CA SER A 53 -21.40 25.34 6.91
C SER A 53 -22.31 24.15 6.59
N SER A 54 -21.83 23.15 5.83
CA SER A 54 -22.62 21.97 5.44
C SER A 54 -22.45 20.77 6.38
N CYS A 55 -21.25 20.54 6.90
CA CYS A 55 -20.95 19.37 7.75
C CYS A 55 -20.27 19.73 9.07
N GLU A 56 -20.14 21.03 9.37
CA GLU A 56 -19.60 21.58 10.62
C GLU A 56 -18.14 21.23 10.97
N SER A 57 -17.48 20.40 10.15
CA SER A 57 -16.09 20.01 10.35
C SER A 57 -15.17 21.23 10.42
N LEU A 58 -14.30 21.23 11.43
CA LEU A 58 -13.25 22.21 11.65
C LEU A 58 -11.96 21.78 10.96
N PHE A 59 -11.34 22.68 10.20
CA PHE A 59 -10.07 22.41 9.52
C PHE A 59 -9.24 23.69 9.35
N LEU A 60 -7.96 23.53 9.00
CA LEU A 60 -7.04 24.63 8.77
C LEU A 60 -6.85 24.87 7.27
N THR A 61 -6.70 26.13 6.89
CA THR A 61 -6.28 26.56 5.55
C THR A 61 -5.01 27.40 5.63
N ALA A 62 -4.22 27.36 4.57
CA ALA A 62 -3.04 28.20 4.38
C ALA A 62 -3.25 29.09 3.14
N GLU A 63 -3.02 30.38 3.27
CA GLU A 63 -2.97 31.35 2.16
C GLU A 63 -1.49 31.60 1.83
N ILE A 64 -1.09 31.37 0.59
CA ILE A 64 0.29 31.47 0.09
C ILE A 64 0.37 32.35 -1.15
N ASP A 65 1.59 32.75 -1.54
CA ASP A 65 1.85 33.43 -2.81
C ASP A 65 1.41 32.54 -3.98
N GLU A 66 0.74 33.13 -4.98
CA GLU A 66 0.17 32.42 -6.12
C GLU A 66 1.25 31.72 -6.96
N ARG A 67 2.47 32.29 -7.06
CA ARG A 67 3.57 31.66 -7.79
C ARG A 67 4.01 30.35 -7.16
N ILE A 68 3.92 30.22 -5.83
CA ILE A 68 4.21 28.96 -5.13
C ILE A 68 3.13 27.91 -5.46
N LEU A 69 1.86 28.33 -5.65
CA LEU A 69 0.81 27.42 -6.09
C LEU A 69 1.05 26.95 -7.53
N GLU A 70 1.43 27.86 -8.43
CA GLU A 70 1.78 27.53 -9.82
C GLU A 70 2.96 26.56 -9.88
N GLU A 71 4.01 26.81 -9.10
CA GLU A 71 5.17 25.91 -8.98
C GLU A 71 4.75 24.52 -8.47
N LEU A 72 3.92 24.47 -7.42
CA LEU A 72 3.41 23.20 -6.89
C LEU A 72 2.58 22.43 -7.94
N ILE A 73 1.77 23.13 -8.74
CA ILE A 73 0.99 22.53 -9.82
C ILE A 73 1.93 21.99 -10.91
N ALA A 74 2.94 22.74 -11.29
CA ALA A 74 3.95 22.32 -12.28
C ALA A 74 4.71 21.08 -11.79
N LEU A 75 5.16 21.08 -10.53
CA LEU A 75 5.83 19.94 -9.90
C LEU A 75 4.94 18.70 -9.84
N ARG A 76 3.66 18.85 -9.47
CA ARG A 76 2.69 17.73 -9.49
C ARG A 76 2.47 17.16 -10.88
N THR A 77 2.37 18.03 -11.89
CA THR A 77 2.19 17.61 -13.28
C THR A 77 3.42 16.86 -13.81
N ASN A 78 4.62 17.38 -13.52
CA ASN A 78 5.87 16.75 -13.90
C ASN A 78 6.07 15.40 -13.20
N LEU A 79 5.74 15.31 -11.90
CA LEU A 79 5.79 14.06 -11.16
C LEU A 79 4.80 13.04 -11.73
N ALA A 80 3.56 13.43 -12.01
CA ALA A 80 2.56 12.54 -12.61
C ALA A 80 3.02 12.01 -13.99
N LYS A 81 3.65 12.87 -14.81
CA LYS A 81 4.23 12.46 -16.11
C LYS A 81 5.38 11.47 -15.94
N LYS A 82 6.30 11.73 -14.99
CA LYS A 82 7.40 10.81 -14.67
C LYS A 82 6.87 9.46 -14.17
N ASN A 83 5.91 9.48 -13.24
CA ASN A 83 5.27 8.29 -12.73
C ASN A 83 4.58 7.50 -13.85
N LEU A 84 3.87 8.16 -14.75
CA LEU A 84 3.22 7.49 -15.88
C LEU A 84 4.22 6.70 -16.76
N ALA A 85 5.39 7.28 -17.04
CA ALA A 85 6.45 6.60 -17.79
C ALA A 85 7.02 5.40 -17.03
N ILE A 86 7.31 5.55 -15.73
CA ILE A 86 7.79 4.45 -14.88
C ILE A 86 6.75 3.33 -14.79
N VAL A 87 5.48 3.67 -14.60
CA VAL A 87 4.38 2.68 -14.56
C VAL A 87 4.26 1.92 -15.86
N GLY A 88 4.38 2.60 -17.01
CA GLY A 88 4.43 1.97 -18.32
C GLY A 88 5.57 0.94 -18.40
N HIS A 89 6.77 1.33 -17.96
CA HIS A 89 7.93 0.43 -17.90
C HIS A 89 7.69 -0.77 -16.96
N VAL A 90 7.23 -0.52 -15.74
CA VAL A 90 6.93 -1.55 -14.72
C VAL A 90 5.93 -2.57 -15.26
N ARG A 91 4.81 -2.13 -15.84
CA ARG A 91 3.78 -3.02 -16.38
C ARG A 91 4.26 -3.80 -17.61
N SER A 92 5.07 -3.19 -18.47
CA SER A 92 5.62 -3.87 -19.66
C SER A 92 6.61 -4.99 -19.32
N THR A 93 7.39 -4.80 -18.25
CA THR A 93 8.44 -5.75 -17.83
C THR A 93 7.93 -6.81 -16.86
N ARG A 94 6.75 -6.63 -16.27
CA ARG A 94 6.18 -7.53 -15.25
C ARG A 94 4.76 -7.95 -15.62
N PRO A 95 4.59 -8.88 -16.58
CA PRO A 95 3.28 -9.30 -17.06
C PRO A 95 2.34 -9.84 -15.97
N TRP A 96 2.90 -10.44 -14.91
CA TRP A 96 2.13 -10.96 -13.76
C TRP A 96 1.39 -9.87 -12.97
N LEU A 97 1.77 -8.60 -13.12
CA LEU A 97 1.00 -7.48 -12.57
C LEU A 97 -0.23 -7.17 -13.41
N VAL A 98 -0.16 -7.38 -14.73
CA VAL A 98 -1.26 -7.02 -15.65
C VAL A 98 -2.25 -8.17 -15.81
N ARG A 99 -1.74 -9.41 -15.89
CA ARG A 99 -2.52 -10.62 -16.09
C ARG A 99 -2.64 -11.36 -14.76
N THR A 100 -3.72 -11.11 -14.02
CA THR A 100 -3.95 -11.67 -12.68
C THR A 100 -4.18 -13.18 -12.67
N GLU A 101 -4.53 -13.77 -13.82
CA GLU A 101 -4.97 -15.17 -13.92
C GLU A 101 -3.81 -16.16 -14.07
N ASP A 102 -2.61 -15.71 -14.47
CA ASP A 102 -1.47 -16.58 -14.74
C ASP A 102 -0.20 -16.09 -14.03
N VAL A 103 -0.08 -16.45 -12.75
CA VAL A 103 1.19 -16.30 -12.03
C VAL A 103 2.21 -17.27 -12.65
N PRO A 104 3.36 -16.78 -13.16
CA PRO A 104 4.39 -17.66 -13.71
C PRO A 104 4.90 -18.64 -12.66
N ARG A 105 5.19 -19.88 -13.06
CA ARG A 105 5.70 -20.93 -12.16
C ARG A 105 6.96 -20.48 -11.45
N GLU A 106 7.87 -19.86 -12.18
CA GLU A 106 9.16 -19.38 -11.70
C GLU A 106 9.00 -18.32 -10.60
N LEU A 107 7.96 -17.48 -10.70
CA LEU A 107 7.66 -16.49 -9.68
C LEU A 107 7.12 -17.14 -8.41
N ALA A 108 6.26 -18.16 -8.54
CA ALA A 108 5.72 -18.91 -7.41
C ALA A 108 6.82 -19.75 -6.71
N GLU A 109 7.70 -20.39 -7.47
CA GLU A 109 8.85 -21.13 -6.93
C GLU A 109 9.79 -20.21 -6.16
N GLU A 110 10.14 -19.06 -6.74
CA GLU A 110 11.02 -18.09 -6.08
C GLU A 110 10.36 -17.49 -4.82
N PHE A 111 9.04 -17.29 -4.83
CA PHE A 111 8.29 -16.90 -3.63
C PHE A 111 8.49 -17.93 -2.52
N ILE A 112 8.27 -19.22 -2.81
CA ILE A 112 8.43 -20.30 -1.82
C ILE A 112 9.89 -20.40 -1.36
N ARG A 113 10.86 -20.29 -2.27
CA ARG A 113 12.29 -20.33 -1.93
C ARG A 113 12.68 -19.32 -0.86
N ARG A 114 12.05 -18.15 -0.89
CA ARG A 114 12.33 -17.03 0.01
C ARG A 114 11.50 -16.97 1.26
N THR A 115 10.41 -17.72 1.34
CA THR A 115 9.44 -17.58 2.43
C THR A 115 9.28 -18.85 3.26
N ALA A 116 9.60 -20.02 2.70
CA ALA A 116 9.46 -21.28 3.39
C ALA A 116 10.56 -21.50 4.43
N TRP A 117 10.15 -21.88 5.63
CA TRP A 117 11.03 -22.30 6.73
C TRP A 117 10.66 -23.70 7.24
N TRP A 118 11.64 -24.38 7.83
CA TRP A 118 11.50 -25.64 8.53
C TRP A 118 12.04 -25.50 9.95
N HIS A 119 11.16 -25.58 10.94
CA HIS A 119 11.43 -25.33 12.36
C HIS A 119 11.97 -26.54 13.12
N THR A 120 11.66 -27.77 12.67
CA THR A 120 12.10 -29.02 13.32
C THR A 120 13.23 -29.73 12.58
N HIS A 121 14.03 -28.99 11.83
CA HIS A 121 15.17 -29.57 11.12
C HIS A 121 16.15 -30.22 12.12
N SER A 122 16.75 -31.35 11.75
CA SER A 122 17.60 -32.17 12.64
C SER A 122 18.83 -31.43 13.20
N SER A 123 19.18 -30.27 12.64
CA SER A 123 20.22 -29.37 13.14
C SER A 123 19.82 -28.53 14.37
N GLY A 124 18.56 -28.63 14.84
CA GLY A 124 18.11 -28.01 16.10
C GLY A 124 17.79 -26.51 16.03
N SER A 125 17.68 -25.92 14.84
CA SER A 125 17.29 -24.51 14.66
C SER A 125 16.41 -24.35 13.41
N PRO A 126 15.51 -23.36 13.38
CA PRO A 126 14.77 -23.02 12.17
C PRO A 126 15.71 -22.72 11.01
N VAL A 127 15.47 -23.36 9.87
CA VAL A 127 16.25 -23.16 8.64
C VAL A 127 15.33 -22.83 7.47
N ARG A 128 15.83 -22.06 6.50
CA ARG A 128 15.12 -21.87 5.23
C ARG A 128 14.95 -23.21 4.52
N ALA A 129 13.79 -23.40 3.90
CA ALA A 129 13.44 -24.63 3.20
C ALA A 129 13.23 -24.39 1.69
N PRO A 130 14.24 -23.88 0.95
CA PRO A 130 14.03 -23.43 -0.42
C PRO A 130 13.57 -24.54 -1.36
N LYS A 131 14.01 -25.79 -1.13
CA LYS A 131 13.60 -26.98 -1.89
C LYS A 131 12.10 -27.30 -1.79
N HIS A 132 11.35 -26.63 -0.93
CA HIS A 132 9.89 -26.72 -0.95
C HIS A 132 9.30 -26.20 -2.26
N SER A 133 9.98 -25.31 -2.98
CA SER A 133 9.53 -24.84 -4.29
C SER A 133 9.33 -25.97 -5.30
N ASP A 134 10.12 -27.03 -5.21
CA ASP A 134 10.11 -28.12 -6.18
C ASP A 134 8.84 -28.98 -6.05
N ARG A 135 8.11 -28.83 -4.93
CA ARG A 135 6.87 -29.55 -4.62
C ARG A 135 5.61 -28.77 -5.01
N ILE A 136 5.73 -27.56 -5.57
CA ILE A 136 4.54 -26.82 -5.98
C ILE A 136 3.87 -27.52 -7.17
N TYR A 137 2.54 -27.53 -7.19
CA TYR A 137 1.74 -28.11 -8.25
C TYR A 137 0.60 -27.17 -8.65
N ARG A 138 -0.04 -27.42 -9.79
CA ARG A 138 -1.16 -26.60 -10.30
C ARG A 138 -2.48 -27.18 -9.79
N SER A 139 -3.24 -26.37 -9.05
CA SER A 139 -4.62 -26.65 -8.64
C SER A 139 -5.58 -25.67 -9.32
N HIS A 140 -6.87 -25.76 -9.00
CA HIS A 140 -7.89 -24.79 -9.45
C HIS A 140 -7.70 -23.39 -8.83
N HIS A 141 -6.84 -23.25 -7.81
CA HIS A 141 -6.42 -21.97 -7.23
C HIS A 141 -5.08 -21.46 -7.78
N GLY A 142 -4.53 -22.11 -8.81
CA GLY A 142 -3.20 -21.82 -9.35
C GLY A 142 -2.11 -22.62 -8.67
N TRP A 143 -0.90 -22.06 -8.55
CA TRP A 143 0.23 -22.74 -7.88
C TRP A 143 -0.07 -22.95 -6.40
N THR A 144 0.09 -24.20 -5.95
CA THR A 144 -0.25 -24.66 -4.59
C THR A 144 0.88 -25.52 -4.05
N ILE A 145 1.04 -25.52 -2.73
CA ILE A 145 1.96 -26.42 -2.01
C ILE A 145 1.27 -26.95 -0.76
N ASP A 146 1.44 -28.25 -0.51
CA ASP A 146 0.83 -28.91 0.64
C ASP A 146 1.77 -28.91 1.86
N PHE A 147 1.18 -28.64 3.01
CA PHE A 147 1.80 -28.71 4.33
C PHE A 147 0.93 -29.56 5.27
N GLY A 148 1.01 -30.88 5.11
CA GLY A 148 0.20 -31.82 5.89
C GLY A 148 -1.27 -31.73 5.51
N ALA A 149 -2.13 -31.33 6.45
CA ALA A 149 -3.57 -31.19 6.24
C ALA A 149 -4.00 -29.85 5.61
N ASN A 150 -3.08 -28.91 5.43
CA ASN A 150 -3.37 -27.58 4.89
C ASN A 150 -2.55 -27.35 3.62
N SER A 151 -3.05 -26.50 2.74
CA SER A 151 -2.39 -26.14 1.48
C SER A 151 -2.22 -24.62 1.41
N PHE A 152 -1.02 -24.16 1.08
CA PHE A 152 -0.77 -22.75 0.81
C PHE A 152 -0.98 -22.45 -0.68
N LEU A 153 -1.90 -21.53 -0.96
CA LEU A 153 -2.36 -21.18 -2.31
C LEU A 153 -1.47 -20.07 -2.91
N VAL A 154 -0.22 -20.41 -3.23
CA VAL A 154 0.83 -19.48 -3.71
C VAL A 154 0.36 -18.58 -4.84
N GLY A 155 -0.24 -19.16 -5.89
CA GLY A 155 -0.73 -18.41 -7.05
C GLY A 155 -1.82 -17.39 -6.66
N LYS A 156 -2.74 -17.80 -5.79
CA LYS A 156 -3.82 -16.95 -5.29
C LYS A 156 -3.28 -15.81 -4.41
N ALA A 157 -2.31 -16.10 -3.53
CA ALA A 157 -1.63 -15.10 -2.71
C ALA A 157 -0.98 -14.01 -3.58
N ILE A 158 -0.19 -14.42 -4.58
CA ILE A 158 0.50 -13.52 -5.49
C ILE A 158 -0.49 -12.70 -6.33
N SER A 159 -1.56 -13.34 -6.83
CA SER A 159 -2.61 -12.66 -7.61
C SER A 159 -3.35 -11.59 -6.79
N ARG A 160 -3.74 -11.89 -5.55
CA ARG A 160 -4.34 -10.89 -4.66
C ARG A 160 -3.39 -9.74 -4.33
N CYS A 161 -2.11 -10.07 -4.11
CA CYS A 161 -1.08 -9.08 -3.92
C CYS A 161 -0.91 -8.17 -5.15
N SER A 162 -0.93 -8.72 -6.37
CA SER A 162 -0.79 -7.93 -7.60
C SER A 162 -1.94 -6.92 -7.78
N ILE A 163 -3.16 -7.26 -7.34
CA ILE A 163 -4.29 -6.32 -7.32
C ILE A 163 -4.00 -5.11 -6.41
N GLU A 164 -3.49 -5.33 -5.20
CA GLU A 164 -3.13 -4.21 -4.30
C GLU A 164 -1.93 -3.41 -4.80
N ILE A 165 -0.95 -4.07 -5.40
CA ILE A 165 0.16 -3.39 -6.07
C ILE A 165 -0.36 -2.48 -7.19
N ASN A 166 -1.29 -2.95 -8.01
CA ASN A 166 -1.87 -2.11 -9.07
C ASN A 166 -2.63 -0.92 -8.51
N LYS A 167 -3.43 -1.10 -7.44
CA LYS A 167 -4.09 0.02 -6.76
C LYS A 167 -3.09 1.06 -6.25
N PHE A 168 -1.96 0.60 -5.70
CA PHE A 168 -0.88 1.48 -5.27
C PHE A 168 -0.25 2.25 -6.44
N ILE A 169 0.04 1.54 -7.53
CA ILE A 169 0.57 2.10 -8.78
C ILE A 169 -0.38 3.16 -9.36
N ASP A 170 -1.68 2.87 -9.46
CA ASP A 170 -2.67 3.81 -9.99
C ASP A 170 -2.86 5.03 -9.06
N GLY A 171 -2.72 4.82 -7.75
CA GLY A 171 -2.66 5.89 -6.75
C GLY A 171 -1.50 6.86 -7.00
N SER A 172 -0.33 6.35 -7.40
CA SER A 172 0.85 7.17 -7.69
C SER A 172 0.67 8.10 -8.90
N ILE A 173 -0.16 7.71 -9.88
CA ILE A 173 -0.48 8.53 -11.06
C ILE A 173 -1.50 9.60 -10.71
N SER A 174 -2.49 9.26 -9.88
CA SER A 174 -3.57 10.16 -9.45
C SER A 174 -3.16 11.13 -8.32
N GLY A 175 -1.92 11.06 -7.84
CA GLY A 175 -1.42 11.88 -6.73
C GLY A 175 -1.92 11.43 -5.35
N ASN A 176 -2.55 10.25 -5.26
CA ASN A 176 -2.94 9.62 -4.01
C ASN A 176 -1.86 8.61 -3.58
N LEU A 177 -0.76 9.14 -3.04
CA LEU A 177 0.36 8.33 -2.57
C LEU A 177 -0.02 7.66 -1.25
N GLN A 178 -0.23 6.34 -1.29
CA GLN A 178 -0.34 5.53 -0.10
C GLN A 178 1.07 5.29 0.48
N GLU A 179 1.21 5.17 1.79
CA GLU A 179 2.47 4.77 2.41
C GLU A 179 2.79 3.29 2.11
N ILE A 180 4.06 3.00 1.82
CA ILE A 180 4.52 1.61 1.56
C ILE A 180 4.27 0.68 2.75
N VAL A 181 4.29 1.21 3.98
CA VAL A 181 4.00 0.45 5.20
C VAL A 181 2.57 -0.09 5.19
N ASP A 182 1.60 0.72 4.73
CA ASP A 182 0.22 0.28 4.65
C ASP A 182 -0.03 -0.68 3.49
N LEU A 183 0.69 -0.53 2.38
CA LEU A 183 0.71 -1.53 1.33
C LEU A 183 1.24 -2.87 1.87
N LYS A 184 2.39 -2.88 2.56
CA LYS A 184 2.99 -4.08 3.15
C LYS A 184 2.00 -4.81 4.07
N LYS A 185 1.27 -4.09 4.93
CA LYS A 185 0.21 -4.67 5.78
C LYS A 185 -0.87 -5.38 4.94
N LYS A 186 -1.35 -4.76 3.86
CA LYS A 186 -2.36 -5.37 2.97
C LYS A 186 -1.83 -6.63 2.28
N LEU A 187 -0.57 -6.62 1.81
CA LEU A 187 0.06 -7.79 1.19
C LEU A 187 0.16 -8.96 2.18
N ILE A 188 0.59 -8.69 3.42
CA ILE A 188 0.61 -9.70 4.50
C ILE A 188 -0.77 -10.32 4.69
N MET A 189 -1.83 -9.51 4.74
CA MET A 189 -3.19 -10.02 4.89
C MET A 189 -3.63 -10.91 3.72
N HIS A 190 -3.27 -10.55 2.48
CA HIS A 190 -3.55 -11.37 1.30
C HIS A 190 -2.82 -12.70 1.30
N ILE A 191 -1.56 -12.72 1.75
CA ILE A 191 -0.77 -13.94 1.92
C ILE A 191 -1.43 -14.82 3.00
N ARG A 192 -1.83 -14.24 4.12
CA ARG A 192 -2.50 -14.95 5.23
C ARG A 192 -3.86 -15.54 4.88
N GLY A 193 -4.59 -14.90 3.99
CA GLY A 193 -5.89 -15.36 3.54
C GLY A 193 -5.81 -16.43 2.45
N ALA A 194 -4.62 -16.81 1.97
CA ALA A 194 -4.45 -17.72 0.85
C ALA A 194 -4.09 -19.14 1.32
N VAL A 195 -4.91 -19.71 2.20
CA VAL A 195 -4.71 -21.06 2.74
C VAL A 195 -5.99 -21.86 2.58
N ALA A 196 -5.86 -23.11 2.14
CA ALA A 196 -6.94 -24.08 2.07
C ALA A 196 -6.76 -25.22 3.08
N ASN A 197 -7.86 -25.85 3.45
CA ASN A 197 -7.88 -27.06 4.27
C ASN A 197 -7.63 -28.32 3.42
N ASN A 198 -7.78 -29.51 4.03
CA ASN A 198 -7.59 -30.81 3.38
C ASN A 198 -8.60 -31.12 2.28
N ASN A 199 -9.77 -30.48 2.31
CA ASN A 199 -10.79 -30.58 1.27
C ASN A 199 -10.56 -29.60 0.12
N GLN A 200 -9.44 -28.87 0.12
CA GLN A 200 -9.12 -27.80 -0.82
C GLN A 200 -10.07 -26.59 -0.73
N ASP A 201 -10.83 -26.47 0.35
CA ASP A 201 -11.65 -25.28 0.62
C ASP A 201 -10.78 -24.20 1.28
N GLU A 202 -10.81 -22.99 0.73
CA GLU A 202 -10.14 -21.84 1.30
C GLU A 202 -10.76 -21.45 2.66
N TYR A 203 -9.91 -21.14 3.65
CA TYR A 203 -10.37 -20.59 4.91
C TYR A 203 -11.06 -19.23 4.70
N ALA A 204 -12.23 -19.03 5.32
CA ALA A 204 -12.96 -17.75 5.25
C ALA A 204 -12.26 -16.58 5.96
N GLY A 205 -11.25 -16.85 6.77
CA GLY A 205 -10.50 -15.87 7.56
C GLY A 205 -9.01 -15.86 7.26
N TYR A 206 -8.25 -15.19 8.12
CA TYR A 206 -6.79 -15.15 8.01
C TYR A 206 -6.17 -16.26 8.85
N TYR A 207 -5.20 -16.97 8.26
CA TYR A 207 -4.42 -17.94 9.00
C TYR A 207 -3.67 -17.25 10.16
N SER A 208 -3.57 -17.96 11.30
CA SER A 208 -2.92 -17.43 12.51
C SER A 208 -1.41 -17.27 12.31
N LEU A 209 -0.82 -16.33 13.03
CA LEU A 209 0.62 -16.08 12.99
C LEU A 209 1.28 -16.45 14.31
N THR A 210 2.51 -16.95 14.22
CA THR A 210 3.47 -17.01 15.34
C THR A 210 4.65 -16.13 14.95
N GLY A 211 4.71 -14.90 15.45
CA GLY A 211 5.65 -13.90 14.91
C GLY A 211 5.29 -13.55 13.45
N PRO A 212 6.24 -13.60 12.50
CA PRO A 212 5.97 -13.40 11.07
C PRO A 212 5.51 -14.69 10.36
N ASP A 213 5.45 -15.83 11.05
CA ASP A 213 5.26 -17.13 10.42
C ASP A 213 3.80 -17.60 10.43
N MET A 214 3.31 -18.02 9.25
CA MET A 214 2.14 -18.91 9.15
C MET A 214 2.59 -20.35 9.39
N MET A 215 2.25 -20.91 10.55
CA MET A 215 2.72 -22.24 10.98
C MET A 215 1.87 -23.39 10.44
N PHE A 216 2.50 -24.30 9.71
CA PHE A 216 1.92 -25.54 9.19
C PHE A 216 2.62 -26.77 9.79
N GLY A 217 2.46 -26.95 11.10
CA GLY A 217 3.18 -27.96 11.86
C GLY A 217 4.66 -27.62 11.98
N ALA A 218 5.54 -28.42 11.39
CA ALA A 218 6.99 -28.22 11.41
C ALA A 218 7.49 -27.18 10.41
N GLN A 219 6.66 -26.76 9.46
CA GLN A 219 7.02 -25.87 8.35
C GLN A 219 6.24 -24.56 8.46
N SER A 220 6.75 -23.48 7.91
CA SER A 220 6.04 -22.21 7.87
C SER A 220 6.29 -21.42 6.59
N ILE A 221 5.44 -20.42 6.38
CA ILE A 221 5.64 -19.35 5.39
C ILE A 221 5.79 -18.03 6.15
N ASP A 222 6.92 -17.36 5.98
CA ASP A 222 7.15 -16.01 6.50
C ASP A 222 6.42 -14.99 5.62
N VAL A 223 5.41 -14.32 6.20
CA VAL A 223 4.56 -13.37 5.47
C VAL A 223 5.23 -12.03 5.25
N GLU A 224 6.18 -11.65 6.10
CA GLU A 224 6.93 -10.41 5.95
C GLU A 224 7.88 -10.49 4.76
N ASP A 225 8.62 -11.60 4.67
CA ASP A 225 9.46 -11.90 3.52
C ASP A 225 8.65 -12.02 2.25
N GLY A 226 7.47 -12.64 2.33
CA GLY A 226 6.55 -12.73 1.20
C GLY A 226 6.13 -11.35 0.70
N ALA A 227 5.71 -10.46 1.60
CA ALA A 227 5.34 -9.10 1.23
C ALA A 227 6.53 -8.30 0.67
N ASN A 228 7.71 -8.40 1.29
CA ASN A 228 8.93 -7.74 0.84
C ASN A 228 9.35 -8.24 -0.56
N PHE A 229 9.24 -9.55 -0.81
CA PHE A 229 9.51 -10.16 -2.10
C PHE A 229 8.58 -9.64 -3.19
N ILE A 230 7.28 -9.56 -2.92
CA ILE A 230 6.30 -9.01 -3.87
C ILE A 230 6.61 -7.56 -4.20
N ILE A 231 6.89 -6.73 -3.19
CA ILE A 231 7.28 -5.32 -3.37
C ILE A 231 8.53 -5.26 -4.27
N GLN A 232 9.57 -6.02 -3.95
CA GLN A 232 10.80 -6.06 -4.74
C GLN A 232 10.54 -6.48 -6.19
N LYS A 233 9.82 -7.58 -6.41
CA LYS A 233 9.55 -8.10 -7.76
C LYS A 233 8.62 -7.22 -8.57
N SER A 234 7.73 -6.47 -7.92
CA SER A 234 6.83 -5.54 -8.59
C SER A 234 7.53 -4.30 -9.15
N GLY A 235 8.73 -3.95 -8.68
CA GLY A 235 9.43 -2.75 -9.13
C GLY A 235 8.88 -1.43 -8.61
N ILE A 236 7.89 -1.43 -7.71
CA ILE A 236 7.30 -0.18 -7.20
C ILE A 236 8.30 0.69 -6.42
N ASN A 237 9.45 0.15 -6.00
CA ASN A 237 10.53 0.95 -5.42
C ASN A 237 11.03 2.04 -6.38
N GLU A 238 10.94 1.80 -7.70
CA GLU A 238 11.24 2.78 -8.75
C GLU A 238 10.29 4.00 -8.70
N LEU A 239 9.10 3.87 -8.09
CA LEU A 239 8.13 4.95 -7.91
C LEU A 239 8.31 5.73 -6.59
N ILE A 240 8.91 5.10 -5.58
CA ILE A 240 8.99 5.64 -4.21
C ILE A 240 10.31 6.39 -3.97
N CYS A 241 11.39 5.94 -4.63
CA CYS A 241 12.69 6.63 -4.65
C CYS A 241 13.12 6.89 -6.11
N PRO A 242 12.40 7.78 -6.82
CA PRO A 242 12.62 8.02 -8.24
C PRO A 242 13.84 8.91 -8.53
#